data_AF-T1CUK6-F1
#
_entry.id   AF-T1CUK6-F1
#
_cell.length_a   1.000
_cell.length_b   1.000
_cell.length_c   1.000
_cell.angle_alpha   90.00
_cell.angle_beta   90.00
_cell.angle_gamma   90.00
#
_symmetry.space_group_name_H-M   'P 1'
#
loop_
_entity.id
_entity.type
_entity.pdbx_description
1 polymer ?
#
loop_
_entity_poly.entity_id
_entity_poly.type
_entity_poly.pdbx_seq_one_letter_code
_entity_poly.pdbx_strand_id
1 'polypeptide(L)'
;MIPGAPRNPRQAEMMMRRLGMATEPLDGVEEVVIRTRTKEHYFRSPEVTILTVQGTRTYQVIGPVEVRPRSAAGSAPAPAAAVPAGPPEEDV
;
A
#
# COMPACT_ATOMS: atom_id res chain seq x y z
N MET A 1 -33.19 -22.64 -12.14
CA MET A 1 -33.96 -22.31 -10.92
C MET A 1 -33.45 -23.19 -9.79
N ILE A 2 -32.62 -22.69 -8.89
CA ILE A 2 -32.10 -23.50 -7.77
C ILE A 2 -33.12 -23.44 -6.62
N PRO A 3 -33.69 -24.58 -6.18
CA PRO A 3 -34.64 -24.63 -5.08
C PRO A 3 -33.92 -24.50 -3.73
N GLY A 4 -34.40 -23.61 -2.86
CA GLY A 4 -33.88 -23.46 -1.48
C GLY A 4 -33.12 -22.17 -1.19
N ALA A 5 -33.45 -21.05 -1.83
CA ALA A 5 -32.92 -19.75 -1.40
C ALA A 5 -33.28 -19.51 0.09
N PRO A 6 -32.30 -19.30 0.98
CA PRO A 6 -32.57 -19.16 2.40
C PRO A 6 -33.47 -17.95 2.64
N ARG A 7 -34.62 -18.21 3.27
CA ARG A 7 -35.71 -17.25 3.53
C ARG A 7 -35.33 -16.15 4.54
N ASN A 8 -34.05 -16.03 4.91
CA ASN A 8 -33.56 -15.10 5.91
C ASN A 8 -32.16 -14.58 5.54
N PRO A 9 -32.00 -13.28 5.21
CA PRO A 9 -30.72 -12.71 4.76
C PRO A 9 -29.59 -12.86 5.79
N ARG A 10 -29.93 -12.86 7.09
CA ARG A 10 -28.97 -13.08 8.19
C ARG A 10 -28.40 -14.51 8.21
N GLN A 11 -29.17 -15.52 7.79
CA GLN A 11 -28.66 -16.89 7.69
C GLN A 11 -27.71 -17.07 6.50
N ALA A 12 -27.99 -16.41 5.38
CA ALA A 12 -27.08 -16.39 4.24
C ALA A 12 -25.75 -15.73 4.60
N GLU A 13 -25.79 -14.60 5.31
CA GLU A 13 -24.60 -13.89 5.79
C GLU A 13 -23.78 -14.74 6.78
N MET A 14 -24.43 -15.41 7.73
CA MET A 14 -23.75 -16.36 8.63
C MET A 14 -23.15 -17.56 7.89
N MET A 15 -23.80 -18.03 6.82
CA MET A 15 -23.29 -19.12 6.00
C MET A 15 -22.08 -18.69 5.16
N MET A 16 -22.08 -17.47 4.61
CA MET A 16 -20.94 -16.88 3.89
C MET A 16 -19.73 -16.67 4.82
N ARG A 17 -19.95 -16.18 6.05
CA ARG A 17 -18.91 -16.07 7.08
C ARG A 17 -18.32 -17.43 7.46
N ARG A 18 -19.14 -18.49 7.54
CA ARG A 18 -18.69 -19.88 7.79
C ARG A 18 -17.94 -20.52 6.63
N LEU A 19 -18.23 -20.11 5.39
CA LEU A 19 -17.47 -20.48 4.19
C LEU A 19 -16.12 -19.74 4.10
N GLY A 20 -15.80 -18.92 5.10
CA GLY A 20 -14.53 -18.21 5.19
C GLY A 20 -14.46 -17.01 4.26
N MET A 21 -15.60 -16.51 3.74
CA MET A 21 -15.72 -15.31 2.92
C MET A 21 -16.43 -14.22 3.73
N ALA A 22 -15.66 -13.31 4.35
CA ALA A 22 -16.17 -12.14 5.05
C ALA A 22 -15.80 -10.88 4.27
N THR A 23 -16.76 -9.98 4.03
CA THR A 23 -16.51 -8.68 3.41
C THR A 23 -16.93 -7.59 4.38
N GLU A 24 -16.03 -6.67 4.68
CA GLU A 24 -16.24 -5.62 5.66
C GLU A 24 -15.73 -4.29 5.07
N PRO A 25 -16.58 -3.25 4.97
CA PRO A 25 -16.10 -1.92 4.61
C PRO A 25 -15.22 -1.36 5.74
N LEU A 26 -14.15 -0.67 5.37
CA LEU A 26 -13.29 0.03 6.31
C LEU A 26 -13.67 1.51 6.31
N ASP A 27 -14.39 1.91 7.35
CA ASP A 27 -14.83 3.30 7.54
C ASP A 27 -13.70 4.19 8.07
N GLY A 28 -13.74 5.47 7.73
CA GLY A 28 -12.82 6.48 8.29
C GLY A 28 -11.39 6.42 7.74
N VAL A 29 -11.19 5.90 6.54
CA VAL A 29 -9.87 5.87 5.90
C VAL A 29 -9.49 7.27 5.40
N GLU A 30 -8.47 7.85 6.03
CA GLU A 30 -7.96 9.18 5.66
C GLU A 30 -7.00 9.10 4.46
N GLU A 31 -6.10 8.12 4.45
CA GLU A 31 -5.06 7.98 3.43
C GLU A 31 -4.65 6.52 3.23
N VAL A 32 -4.36 6.13 1.98
CA VAL A 32 -3.62 4.90 1.65
C VAL A 32 -2.36 5.26 0.88
N VAL A 33 -1.21 4.75 1.32
CA VAL A 33 0.08 4.96 0.65
C VAL A 33 0.66 3.63 0.20
N ILE A 34 0.77 3.44 -1.11
CA ILE A 34 1.43 2.27 -1.70
C ILE A 34 2.84 2.68 -2.14
N ARG A 35 3.84 2.25 -1.37
CA ARG A 35 5.25 2.50 -1.69
C ARG A 35 5.81 1.35 -2.52
N THR A 36 6.20 1.66 -3.74
CA THR A 36 6.98 0.75 -4.59
C THR A 36 8.47 1.13 -4.53
N ARG A 37 9.33 0.37 -5.24
CA ARG A 37 10.76 0.67 -5.31
C ARG A 37 11.06 2.02 -5.98
N THR A 38 10.22 2.46 -6.91
CA THR A 38 10.48 3.62 -7.78
C THR A 38 9.45 4.72 -7.67
N LYS A 39 8.26 4.43 -7.15
CA LYS A 39 7.12 5.34 -7.08
C LYS A 39 6.33 5.15 -5.79
N GLU A 40 5.63 6.20 -5.40
CA GLU A 40 4.68 6.19 -4.30
C GLU A 40 3.31 6.56 -4.86
N HIS A 41 2.29 5.80 -4.49
CA HIS A 41 0.90 6.04 -4.86
C HIS A 41 0.16 6.51 -3.62
N TYR A 42 -0.38 7.72 -3.67
CA TYR A 42 -1.13 8.35 -2.59
C TYR A 42 -2.60 8.38 -2.94
N PHE A 43 -3.43 7.77 -2.11
CA PHE A 43 -4.88 7.85 -2.22
C PHE A 43 -5.39 8.71 -1.06
N ARG A 44 -6.00 9.86 -1.38
CA ARG A 44 -6.62 10.74 -0.37
C ARG A 44 -8.09 10.37 -0.22
N SER A 45 -8.50 10.02 1.00
CA SER A 45 -9.86 9.57 1.33
C SER A 45 -10.39 8.45 0.41
N PRO A 46 -9.68 7.32 0.25
CA PRO A 46 -10.17 6.21 -0.54
C PRO A 46 -11.27 5.43 0.18
N GLU A 47 -12.14 4.79 -0.60
CA GLU A 47 -13.02 3.75 -0.10
C GLU A 47 -12.25 2.44 -0.04
N VAL A 48 -12.20 1.81 1.14
CA VAL A 48 -11.47 0.55 1.34
C VAL A 48 -12.43 -0.54 1.79
N THR A 49 -12.39 -1.69 1.12
CA THR A 49 -13.15 -2.89 1.51
C THR A 49 -12.20 -4.04 1.81
N ILE A 50 -12.39 -4.70 2.95
CA ILE A 50 -11.61 -5.85 3.38
C ILE A 50 -12.38 -7.11 3.05
N LEU A 51 -11.83 -7.93 2.15
CA LEU A 51 -12.33 -9.25 1.83
C LEU A 51 -11.43 -10.30 2.47
N THR A 52 -11.96 -11.07 3.41
CA THR A 52 -11.27 -12.23 4.00
C THR A 52 -11.76 -13.49 3.33
N VAL A 53 -10.88 -14.24 2.66
CA VAL A 53 -11.16 -15.55 2.04
C VAL A 53 -10.21 -16.59 2.62
N GLN A 54 -10.73 -17.62 3.31
CA GLN A 54 -9.93 -18.73 3.87
C GLN A 54 -8.72 -18.27 4.72
N GLY A 55 -8.86 -17.17 5.44
CA GLY A 55 -7.79 -16.58 6.27
C GLY A 55 -6.85 -15.61 5.54
N THR A 56 -6.98 -15.46 4.21
CA THR A 56 -6.29 -14.43 3.43
C THR A 56 -7.11 -13.14 3.41
N ARG A 57 -6.53 -12.02 3.82
CA ARG A 57 -7.16 -10.70 3.76
C ARG A 57 -6.73 -9.97 2.49
N THR A 58 -7.68 -9.59 1.66
CA THR A 58 -7.52 -8.79 0.46
C THR A 58 -8.15 -7.43 0.69
N TYR A 59 -7.39 -6.36 0.47
CA TYR A 59 -7.88 -4.99 0.59
C TYR A 59 -8.16 -4.45 -0.81
N GLN A 60 -9.39 -4.04 -1.05
CA GLN A 60 -9.79 -3.32 -2.25
C GLN A 60 -9.78 -1.83 -1.94
N VAL A 61 -8.99 -1.06 -2.68
CA VAL A 61 -8.85 0.39 -2.51
C VAL A 61 -9.39 1.06 -3.77
N ILE A 62 -10.44 1.87 -3.62
CA ILE A 62 -11.10 2.58 -4.71
C ILE A 62 -11.02 4.08 -4.42
N GLY A 63 -10.47 4.85 -5.34
CA GLY A 63 -10.37 6.30 -5.17
C GLY A 63 -9.36 6.95 -6.11
N PRO A 64 -9.28 8.30 -6.08
CA PRO A 64 -8.30 9.05 -6.83
C PRO A 64 -6.89 8.73 -6.33
N VAL A 65 -5.95 8.55 -7.26
CA VAL A 65 -4.54 8.23 -6.96
C VAL A 65 -3.61 9.31 -7.49
N GLU A 66 -2.73 9.79 -6.63
CA GLU A 66 -1.63 10.68 -6.97
C GLU A 66 -0.32 9.88 -6.97
N VAL A 67 0.31 9.75 -8.13
CA VAL A 67 1.57 9.00 -8.27
C VAL A 67 2.74 9.96 -8.24
N ARG A 68 3.63 9.76 -7.27
CA ARG A 68 4.88 10.52 -7.16
C ARG A 68 6.07 9.62 -7.44
N PRO A 69 7.09 10.09 -8.19
CA PRO A 69 8.34 9.38 -8.26
C PRO A 69 8.95 9.34 -6.86
N ARG A 70 9.42 8.16 -6.46
CA ARG A 70 10.14 8.01 -5.20
C ARG A 70 11.51 8.63 -5.41
N SER A 71 11.64 9.91 -5.08
CA SER A 71 12.94 10.54 -4.98
C SER A 71 13.71 9.78 -3.91
N ALA A 72 14.87 9.24 -4.26
CA ALA A 72 15.80 8.63 -3.33
C ALA A 72 16.43 9.68 -2.39
N ALA A 73 15.64 10.61 -1.85
CA ALA A 73 16.07 11.60 -0.87
C ALA A 73 16.13 10.98 0.53
N GLY A 74 16.83 9.85 0.63
CA GLY A 74 17.07 9.10 1.85
C GLY A 74 18.45 8.45 1.93
N SER A 75 19.24 8.46 0.85
CA SER A 75 20.70 8.39 0.96
C SER A 75 21.23 9.73 0.51
N ALA A 76 21.65 10.53 1.48
CA ALA A 76 22.45 11.72 1.23
C ALA A 76 23.58 11.38 0.24
N PRO A 77 23.88 12.26 -0.72
CA PRO A 77 25.18 12.21 -1.36
C PRO A 77 26.17 12.59 -0.25
N ALA A 78 26.89 11.62 0.30
CA ALA A 78 28.21 11.94 0.83
C ALA A 78 29.06 12.23 -0.40
N PRO A 79 29.48 13.49 -0.65
CA PRO A 79 30.26 13.80 -1.83
C PRO A 79 31.59 13.05 -1.76
N ALA A 80 31.84 12.22 -2.76
CA ALA A 80 33.17 11.74 -3.08
C ALA A 80 33.93 12.88 -3.79
N ALA A 81 35.06 13.30 -3.22
CA ALA A 81 36.26 13.88 -3.87
C ALA A 81 37.01 14.68 -2.79
N ALA A 82 38.02 14.12 -2.11
CA ALA A 82 39.38 14.04 -2.64
C ALA A 82 39.82 15.37 -3.26
N VAL A 83 40.26 16.31 -2.41
CA VAL A 83 41.10 17.41 -2.86
C VAL A 83 42.50 16.81 -3.07
N PRO A 84 43.06 16.84 -4.29
CA PRO A 84 44.46 16.50 -4.50
C PRO A 84 45.29 17.70 -4.04
N ALA A 85 45.95 17.59 -2.88
CA ALA A 85 46.92 18.58 -2.43
C ALA A 85 48.33 18.02 -2.63
N GLY A 86 48.87 18.30 -3.82
CA GLY A 86 50.31 18.32 -4.08
C GLY A 86 50.54 18.95 -5.46
N PRO A 87 51.67 19.62 -5.74
CA PRO A 87 52.85 19.99 -4.91
C PRO A 87 53.09 21.55 -4.94
N PRO A 88 54.18 22.11 -4.37
CA PRO A 88 55.50 22.13 -5.03
C PRO A 88 56.69 21.93 -4.07
N GLU A 89 57.87 21.82 -4.67
CA GLU A 89 59.22 21.73 -4.10
C GLU A 89 59.49 22.60 -2.86
N GLU A 90 60.18 22.04 -1.87
CA GLU A 90 61.03 22.83 -0.97
C GLU A 90 62.41 22.13 -0.91
N ASP A 91 63.33 22.70 -1.69
CA ASP A 91 64.77 22.46 -1.70
C ASP A 91 65.36 23.34 -0.58
N VAL A 92 65.71 22.77 0.58
CA VAL A 92 66.67 23.29 1.58
C VAL A 92 67.25 22.14 2.40
#